data_AF-A0A4Y2AY59-F1
#
_entry.id   AF-A0A4Y2AY59-F1
#
_cell.length_a   1.000
_cell.length_b   1.000
_cell.length_c   1.000
_cell.angle_alpha   90.00
_cell.angle_beta   90.00
_cell.angle_gamma   90.00
#
_symmetry.space_group_name_H-M   'P 1'
#
loop_
_entity.id
_entity.type
_entity.pdbx_description
1 polymer ?
#
loop_
_entity_poly.entity_id
_entity_poly.type
_entity_poly.pdbx_seq_one_letter_code
_entity_poly.pdbx_strand_id
1 'polypeptide(L)'
;AVQKFLGLRPLIGAQHFFFNQSKGFPCLRKTPQSTVPHCLGKTKGRSHPSVAPAALQRLRDFFRPFNQKFYRMAGRDFGWS
;
A
#
# COMPACT_ATOMS: atom_id res chain seq x y z
N ALA A 1 -8.58 11.71 2.12
CA ALA A 1 -7.23 11.20 1.78
C ALA A 1 -6.16 12.15 2.35
N VAL A 2 -4.91 11.69 2.50
CA VAL A 2 -3.84 12.35 3.30
C VAL A 2 -3.75 13.87 3.13
N GLN A 3 -3.85 14.42 1.91
CA GLN A 3 -3.84 15.88 1.68
C GLN A 3 -4.91 16.63 2.49
N LYS A 4 -6.14 16.10 2.59
CA LYS A 4 -7.23 16.68 3.40
C LYS A 4 -6.93 16.62 4.90
N PHE A 5 -6.32 15.52 5.37
CA PHE A 5 -5.95 15.37 6.78
C PHE A 5 -4.93 16.43 7.20
N LEU A 6 -4.01 16.77 6.30
CA LEU A 6 -2.99 17.81 6.51
C LEU A 6 -3.50 19.24 6.20
N GLY A 7 -4.76 19.42 5.77
CA GLY A 7 -5.28 20.74 5.36
C GLY A 7 -4.67 21.30 4.07
N LEU A 8 -4.07 20.46 3.23
CA LEU A 8 -3.42 20.86 1.98
C LEU A 8 -4.43 20.93 0.82
N ARG A 9 -4.17 21.84 -0.13
CA ARG A 9 -4.89 21.88 -1.41
C ARG A 9 -4.70 20.54 -2.16
N PRO A 10 -5.77 19.94 -2.71
CA PRO A 10 -5.66 18.69 -3.46
C PRO A 10 -4.97 18.93 -4.81
N LEU A 11 -3.68 18.60 -4.88
CA LEU A 11 -2.87 18.72 -6.10
C LEU A 11 -2.48 17.34 -6.63
N ILE A 12 -2.13 16.41 -5.75
CA ILE A 12 -1.74 15.06 -6.14
C ILE A 12 -2.99 14.26 -6.52
N GLY A 13 -3.09 13.93 -7.81
CA GLY A 13 -4.11 13.06 -8.41
C GLY A 13 -3.52 11.88 -9.21
N ALA A 14 -4.39 11.10 -9.86
CA ALA A 14 -4.04 9.88 -10.59
C ALA A 14 -2.96 10.07 -11.67
N GLN A 15 -2.91 11.23 -12.32
CA GLN A 15 -1.93 11.58 -13.36
C GLN A 15 -0.47 11.58 -12.87
N HIS A 16 -0.25 11.69 -11.55
CA HIS A 16 1.09 11.63 -10.95
C HIS A 16 1.58 10.19 -10.75
N PHE A 17 0.76 9.19 -11.10
CA PHE A 17 1.08 7.78 -10.94
C PHE A 17 0.92 7.06 -12.27
N PHE A 18 1.72 6.02 -12.45
CA PHE A 18 1.52 5.02 -13.49
C PHE A 18 1.89 3.65 -12.94
N PHE A 19 1.27 2.60 -13.45
CA PHE A 19 1.61 1.25 -13.03
C PHE A 19 2.77 0.71 -13.86
N ASN A 20 3.86 0.31 -13.22
CA ASN A 20 4.95 -0.37 -13.90
C ASN A 20 4.70 -1.89 -13.82
N GLN A 21 4.28 -2.50 -14.93
CA GLN A 21 3.93 -3.92 -15.00
C GLN A 21 5.11 -4.82 -14.63
N SER A 22 6.31 -4.52 -15.11
CA SER A 22 7.53 -5.29 -14.79
C SER A 22 7.88 -5.22 -13.31
N LYS A 23 7.65 -4.06 -12.66
CA LYS A 23 7.87 -3.92 -11.22
C LYS A 23 6.72 -4.51 -10.40
N GLY A 24 5.50 -4.53 -10.94
CA GLY A 24 4.28 -4.94 -10.23
C GLY A 24 3.76 -3.89 -9.24
N PHE A 25 4.25 -2.65 -9.29
CA PHE A 25 3.88 -1.57 -8.38
C PHE A 25 3.67 -0.24 -9.12
N PRO A 26 2.80 0.66 -8.59
CA PRO A 26 2.73 2.04 -9.04
C PRO A 26 4.07 2.77 -8.84
N CYS A 27 4.43 3.61 -9.82
CA CYS A 27 5.57 4.52 -9.79
C CYS A 27 5.11 5.97 -9.99
N LEU A 28 5.97 6.93 -9.67
CA LEU A 28 5.69 8.36 -9.70
C LEU A 28 6.09 9.01 -11.02
N ARG A 29 5.28 9.99 -11.46
CA ARG A 29 5.62 10.99 -12.48
C ARG A 29 5.73 12.34 -11.79
N LYS A 30 6.90 13.00 -11.87
CA LYS A 30 7.15 14.30 -11.21
C LYS A 30 6.21 15.40 -11.72
N THR A 31 5.95 15.40 -13.01
CA THR A 31 4.93 16.23 -13.68
C THR A 31 4.24 15.35 -14.73
N PRO A 32 3.03 15.72 -15.20
CA PRO A 32 2.39 14.99 -16.30
C PRO A 32 3.28 14.90 -17.55
N GLN A 33 4.16 15.88 -17.77
CA GLN A 33 5.12 15.99 -18.87
C GLN A 33 6.51 15.44 -18.54
N SER A 34 6.74 14.92 -17.33
CA SER A 34 8.06 14.45 -16.93
C SER A 34 8.43 13.18 -17.70
N THR A 35 9.57 13.23 -18.38
CA THR A 35 10.09 12.13 -19.20
C THR A 35 10.78 11.04 -18.40
N VAL A 36 11.21 11.34 -17.16
CA VAL A 36 11.93 10.39 -16.30
C VAL A 36 11.03 9.97 -15.13
N PRO A 37 10.36 8.80 -15.22
CA PRO A 37 9.57 8.29 -14.11
C PRO A 37 10.46 7.86 -12.94
N HIS A 38 9.94 7.98 -11.72
CA HIS A 38 10.62 7.52 -10.52
C HIS A 38 9.89 6.32 -9.92
N CYS A 39 10.51 5.15 -10.02
CA CYS A 39 10.09 3.95 -9.30
C CYS A 39 10.92 3.79 -8.02
N LEU A 40 10.30 3.23 -6.97
CA LEU A 40 11.04 2.84 -5.78
C LEU A 40 12.11 1.80 -6.14
N GLY A 41 13.26 1.86 -5.46
CA GLY A 41 14.39 0.97 -5.71
C GLY A 41 14.13 -0.51 -5.43
N LYS A 42 15.16 -1.34 -5.64
CA LYS A 42 15.10 -2.81 -5.51
C LYS A 42 14.73 -3.30 -4.11
N THR A 43 14.96 -2.50 -3.07
CA THR A 43 14.64 -2.86 -1.68
C THR A 43 13.16 -2.75 -1.32
N LYS A 44 12.32 -2.22 -2.23
CA LYS A 44 10.87 -2.02 -2.05
C LYS A 44 10.10 -2.87 -3.08
N GLY A 45 9.30 -3.82 -2.55
CA GLY A 45 8.58 -4.82 -3.36
C GLY A 45 9.39 -6.11 -3.59
N ARG A 46 10.13 -6.58 -2.57
CA ARG A 46 10.88 -7.85 -2.67
C ARG A 46 9.91 -9.03 -2.67
N SER A 47 10.22 -10.06 -3.45
CA SER A 47 9.44 -11.31 -3.45
C SER A 47 9.42 -11.93 -2.06
N HIS A 48 8.23 -12.26 -1.57
CA HIS A 48 8.07 -13.00 -0.33
C HIS A 48 8.37 -14.49 -0.58
N PRO A 49 8.94 -15.22 0.40
CA PRO A 49 9.10 -16.66 0.28
C PRO A 49 7.73 -17.35 0.28
N SER A 50 7.69 -18.59 -0.22
CA SER A 50 6.53 -19.45 -0.05
C SER A 50 6.39 -19.82 1.43
N VAL A 51 5.17 -19.68 1.97
CA VAL A 51 4.85 -20.02 3.36
C VAL A 51 3.78 -21.11 3.35
N ALA A 52 3.96 -22.14 4.18
CA ALA A 52 3.01 -23.23 4.28
C ALA A 52 1.59 -22.71 4.60
N PRO A 53 0.53 -23.17 3.90
CA PRO A 53 -0.82 -22.67 4.10
C PRO A 53 -1.30 -22.76 5.56
N ALA A 54 -0.94 -23.83 6.27
CA ALA A 54 -1.27 -24.02 7.68
C ALA A 54 -0.60 -22.98 8.59
N ALA A 55 0.64 -22.59 8.31
CA ALA A 55 1.34 -21.55 9.06
C ALA A 55 0.71 -20.16 8.80
N LEU A 56 0.37 -19.87 7.55
CA LEU A 56 -0.31 -18.63 7.18
C LEU A 56 -1.69 -18.53 7.84
N GLN A 57 -2.44 -19.63 7.91
CA GLN A 57 -3.73 -19.68 8.59
C GLN A 57 -3.58 -19.41 10.09
N ARG A 58 -2.62 -20.07 10.76
CA ARG A 58 -2.33 -19.81 12.18
C ARG A 58 -1.98 -18.35 12.45
N LEU A 59 -1.20 -17.71 11.57
CA LEU A 59 -0.88 -16.28 11.69
C LEU A 59 -2.13 -15.41 11.56
N ARG A 60 -3.01 -15.69 10.60
CA ARG A 60 -4.27 -14.95 10.42
C ARG A 60 -5.17 -15.08 11.64
N ASP A 61 -5.37 -16.29 12.14
CA ASP A 61 -6.22 -16.53 13.31
C ASP A 61 -5.65 -15.88 14.57
N PHE A 62 -4.32 -15.90 14.74
CA PHE A 62 -3.64 -15.19 15.82
C PHE A 62 -3.88 -13.68 15.76
N PHE A 63 -3.76 -13.04 14.59
CA PHE A 63 -3.93 -11.59 14.45
C PHE A 63 -5.38 -11.12 14.44
N ARG A 64 -6.35 -11.99 14.11
CA ARG A 64 -7.78 -11.64 13.99
C ARG A 64 -8.35 -10.85 15.18
N PRO A 65 -8.21 -11.26 16.46
CA PRO A 65 -8.75 -10.48 17.58
C PRO A 65 -8.06 -9.11 17.74
N PHE A 66 -6.75 -9.02 17.44
CA PHE A 66 -6.01 -7.76 17.51
C PHE A 66 -6.39 -6.81 16.37
N ASN A 67 -6.63 -7.34 15.17
CA ASN A 67 -7.13 -6.58 14.03
C ASN A 67 -8.52 -5.99 14.33
N GLN A 68 -9.44 -6.80 14.87
CA GLN A 68 -10.77 -6.29 15.28
C GLN A 68 -10.68 -5.20 16.35
N LYS A 69 -9.79 -5.35 17.34
CA LYS A 69 -9.52 -4.29 18.32
C LYS A 69 -8.99 -3.04 17.65
N PHE A 70 -8.03 -3.17 16.73
CA PHE A 70 -7.47 -2.06 15.97
C PHE A 70 -8.53 -1.35 15.13
N TYR A 71 -9.45 -2.07 14.48
CA TYR A 71 -10.51 -1.47 13.68
C TYR A 71 -11.44 -0.59 14.49
N ARG A 72 -11.80 -1.04 15.72
CA ARG A 72 -12.55 -0.22 16.68
C ARG A 72 -11.78 1.04 17.09
N MET A 73 -10.48 0.91 17.37
CA MET A 73 -9.63 2.04 17.76
C MET A 73 -9.44 3.05 16.62
N ALA A 74 -9.27 2.58 15.39
CA ALA A 74 -9.05 3.41 14.21
C ALA A 74 -10.36 3.93 13.60
N GLY A 75 -11.52 3.43 14.06
CA GLY A 75 -12.84 3.75 13.49
C GLY A 75 -12.99 3.30 12.03
N ARG A 76 -12.25 2.27 11.60
CA ARG A 76 -12.22 1.81 10.21
C ARG A 76 -11.86 0.34 10.12
N ASP A 77 -12.60 -0.40 9.29
CA ASP A 77 -12.22 -1.74 8.85
C ASP A 77 -11.21 -1.67 7.68
N PHE A 78 -10.13 -2.43 7.80
CA PHE A 78 -9.05 -2.52 6.80
C PHE A 78 -9.09 -3.81 5.97
N GLY A 79 -9.99 -4.76 6.28
CA GLY A 79 -10.20 -5.98 5.49
C GLY A 79 -9.10 -7.05 5.64
N TRP A 80 -8.44 -7.13 6.80
CA TRP A 80 -7.38 -8.12 7.06
C TRP A 80 -7.86 -9.33 7.89
N SER A 81 -9.11 -9.32 8.37
CA SER A 81 -9.66 -10.33 9.30
C SER A 81 -10.63 -11.28 8.63
#